data_AF-A0A9P5JES7-F1
#
_entry.id   AF-A0A9P5JES7-F1
#
_cell.length_a   1.000
_cell.length_b   1.000
_cell.length_c   1.000
_cell.angle_alpha   90.00
_cell.angle_beta   90.00
_cell.angle_gamma   90.00
#
_symmetry.space_group_name_H-M   'P 1'
#
loop_
_entity.id
_entity.type
_entity.pdbx_description
1 polymer ?
#
loop_
_entity_poly.entity_id
_entity_poly.type
_entity_poly.pdbx_seq_one_letter_code
_entity_poly.pdbx_strand_id
1 'polypeptide(L)' 'YECLDVQNNLESCGGCAEPYTFGLLRWEIESLVPGVDCTAQPGVSDVKCWRGSCIVRKCKKGWDLVP' A
#
# COMPACT_ATOMS: atom_id res chain seq x y z
N TYR A 1 12.11 -12.34 8.55
CA TYR A 1 11.81 -11.39 7.46
C TYR A 1 11.54 -12.19 6.21
N GLU A 2 10.51 -11.81 5.47
CA GLU A 2 10.19 -12.39 4.16
C GLU A 2 10.29 -11.32 3.07
N CYS A 3 10.60 -11.73 1.84
CA CYS A 3 10.59 -10.82 0.70
C CYS A 3 9.15 -10.70 0.19
N LEU A 4 8.65 -9.46 0.10
CA LEU A 4 7.30 -9.17 -0.39
C LEU A 4 7.36 -8.63 -1.82
N ASP A 5 6.44 -9.09 -2.66
CA ASP A 5 6.18 -8.45 -3.95
C ASP A 5 5.30 -7.20 -3.74
N VAL A 6 5.95 -6.09 -3.39
CA VAL A 6 5.29 -4.80 -3.14
C VAL A 6 4.62 -4.20 -4.39
N GLN A 7 4.79 -4.82 -5.56
CA GLN A 7 4.13 -4.39 -6.80
C GLN A 7 2.72 -4.96 -6.93
N ASN A 8 2.43 -6.06 -6.22
CA ASN A 8 1.16 -6.80 -6.34
C ASN A 8 0.54 -7.18 -4.99
N ASN A 9 1.25 -7.04 -3.87
CA ASN A 9 0.74 -7.33 -2.54
C ASN A 9 -0.24 -6.23 -2.07
N LEU A 10 -1.44 -6.62 -1.67
CA LEU A 10 -2.51 -5.73 -1.24
C LEU A 10 -2.21 -5.03 0.09
N GLU A 11 -1.53 -5.70 1.02
CA GLU A 11 -1.28 -5.26 2.40
C GLU A 11 0.05 -4.49 2.54
N SER A 12 0.87 -4.51 1.48
CA SER A 12 2.18 -3.86 1.41
C SER A 12 2.41 -3.32 0.00
N CYS A 13 1.43 -2.56 -0.50
CA CYS A 13 1.50 -2.02 -1.85
C CYS A 13 2.43 -0.80 -1.89
N GLY A 14 3.38 -0.79 -2.81
CA GLY A 14 4.32 0.32 -3.01
C GLY A 14 5.50 0.35 -2.04
N GLY A 15 5.49 -0.49 -1.00
CA GLY A 15 6.56 -0.60 -0.01
C GLY A 15 6.20 -1.63 1.06
N CYS A 16 7.09 -1.90 2.01
CA CYS A 16 6.73 -2.68 3.19
C CYS A 16 5.88 -1.81 4.12
N ALA A 17 4.77 -2.32 4.64
CA ALA A 17 3.93 -1.58 5.59
C ALA A 17 4.74 -1.10 6.81
N GLU A 18 5.59 -1.99 7.33
CA GLU A 18 6.58 -1.69 8.37
C GLU A 18 7.98 -1.91 7.79
N PRO A 19 8.64 -0.84 7.29
CA PRO A 19 9.96 -0.97 6.70
C PRO A 19 11.01 -1.24 7.78
N TYR A 20 12.00 -2.07 7.44
CA TYR A 20 13.10 -2.40 8.35
C TYR A 20 14.06 -1.21 8.49
N THR A 21 14.23 -0.72 9.72
CA THR A 21 15.02 0.50 10.00
C THR A 21 16.34 0.25 10.72
N PHE A 22 16.59 -0.98 11.19
CA PHE A 22 17.80 -1.26 11.96
C PHE A 22 19.05 -1.16 11.08
N GLY A 23 20.02 -0.37 11.55
CA GLY A 23 21.25 -0.09 10.81
C GLY A 23 21.16 1.06 9.80
N LEU A 24 19.99 1.68 9.64
CA LEU A 24 19.82 2.86 8.79
C LEU A 24 20.08 4.16 9.56
N LEU A 25 20.63 5.14 8.87
CA LEU A 25 20.76 6.51 9.33
C LEU A 25 19.41 7.23 9.27
N ARG A 26 19.28 8.31 10.04
CA ARG A 26 18.02 9.06 10.15
C ARG A 26 17.49 9.55 8.80
N TRP A 27 18.36 10.06 7.93
CA TRP A 27 17.96 10.54 6.61
C TRP A 27 17.50 9.40 5.68
N GLU A 28 18.03 8.19 5.85
CA GLU A 28 17.57 7.00 5.12
C GLU A 28 16.16 6.64 5.60
N ILE A 29 15.93 6.63 6.92
CA ILE A 29 14.61 6.36 7.50
C ILE A 29 13.57 7.39 7.04
N GLU A 30 13.94 8.68 7.03
CA GLU A 30 13.06 9.76 6.56
C GLU A 30 12.75 9.67 5.05
N SER A 31 13.59 8.97 4.27
CA SER A 31 13.37 8.72 2.84
C SER A 31 12.51 7.47 2.55
N LEU A 32 12.25 6.64 3.56
CA LEU A 32 11.44 5.43 3.40
C LEU A 32 9.98 5.82 3.16
N VAL A 33 9.39 5.21 2.12
CA VAL A 33 7.96 5.30 1.86
C VAL A 33 7.34 3.97 2.32
N PRO A 34 6.57 3.96 3.42
CA PRO A 34 5.90 2.75 3.86
C PRO A 34 4.85 2.32 2.84
N GLY A 35 4.67 1.01 2.72
CA GLY A 35 3.60 0.43 1.91
C GLY A 35 2.23 0.77 2.47
N VAL A 36 1.23 0.71 1.60
CA VAL A 36 -0.16 0.92 1.97
C VAL A 36 -0.90 -0.41 1.93
N ASP A 37 -1.74 -0.65 2.93
CA ASP A 37 -2.79 -1.67 2.87
C ASP A 37 -3.99 -1.13 2.10
N CYS A 38 -4.09 -1.53 0.84
CA CYS A 38 -5.17 -1.12 -0.04
C CYS A 38 -6.55 -1.62 0.45
N THR A 39 -6.60 -2.70 1.22
CA THR A 39 -7.86 -3.31 1.70
C THR A 39 -8.46 -2.54 2.87
N ALA A 40 -7.64 -1.80 3.62
CA ALA A 40 -8.05 -0.95 4.71
C ALA A 40 -8.67 0.39 4.24
N GLN A 41 -8.65 0.69 2.93
CA GLN A 41 -9.21 1.93 2.41
C GLN A 41 -10.73 2.02 2.64
N PRO A 42 -11.24 3.14 3.22
CA PRO A 42 -12.67 3.34 3.43
C PRO A 42 -13.46 3.27 2.13
N GLY A 43 -14.65 2.67 2.20
CA GLY A 43 -15.55 2.63 1.05
C GLY A 43 -15.14 1.70 -0.09
N VAL A 44 -13.98 1.05 -0.03
CA VAL A 44 -13.53 0.10 -1.05
C VAL A 44 -14.23 -1.25 -0.88
N SER A 45 -14.69 -1.83 -1.99
CA SER A 45 -15.22 -3.20 -2.04
C SER A 45 -14.38 -4.13 -2.91
N ASP A 46 -13.71 -3.61 -3.93
CA ASP A 46 -12.74 -4.33 -4.76
C ASP A 46 -11.58 -3.39 -5.11
N VAL A 47 -10.36 -3.85 -4.84
CA VAL A 47 -9.12 -3.10 -5.05
C VAL A 47 -8.01 -4.05 -5.44
N LYS A 48 -7.05 -3.54 -6.20
CA LYS A 48 -5.85 -4.27 -6.57
C LYS A 48 -4.64 -3.40 -6.31
N CYS A 49 -3.58 -3.98 -5.75
CA CYS A 49 -2.25 -3.39 -5.87
C CYS A 49 -1.72 -3.64 -7.29
N TRP A 50 -1.40 -2.56 -7.99
CA TRP A 50 -0.81 -2.66 -9.32
C TRP A 50 0.32 -1.67 -9.49
N ARG A 51 1.51 -2.20 -9.77
CA ARG A 51 2.75 -1.41 -9.92
C ARG A 51 3.01 -0.51 -8.71
N GLY A 52 2.76 -1.05 -7.51
CA GLY A 52 2.95 -0.33 -6.25
C GLY A 52 1.90 0.76 -5.97
N SER A 53 0.76 0.75 -6.67
CA SER A 53 -0.35 1.68 -6.46
C SER A 53 -1.66 0.96 -6.20
N CYS A 54 -2.47 1.46 -5.26
CA CYS A 54 -3.82 0.95 -5.01
C CYS A 54 -4.77 1.42 -6.11
N ILE A 55 -5.30 0.48 -6.89
CA ILE A 55 -6.29 0.74 -7.94
C ILE A 55 -7.65 0.24 -7.46
N VAL A 56 -8.52 1.17 -7.06
CA VAL A 56 -9.90 0.86 -6.67
C VAL A 56 -10.72 0.52 -7.91
N ARG A 57 -11.29 -0.67 -7.93
CA ARG A 57 -12.13 -1.16 -9.04
C ARG A 57 -13.62 -1.01 -8.75
N LYS A 58 -13.99 -1.18 -7.48
CA LYS A 58 -15.38 -1.03 -7.02
C LYS A 58 -15.42 -0.42 -5.62
N CYS A 59 -16.43 0.41 -5.42
CA CYS A 59 -16.77 0.98 -4.13
C CYS A 59 -17.93 0.21 -3.48
N LYS A 60 -18.08 0.34 -2.17
CA LYS A 60 -19.25 -0.13 -1.39
C LYS A 60 -20.46 0.73 -1.76
N LYS A 61 -21.67 0.24 -1.47
CA LYS A 61 -22.91 1.00 -1.69
C LYS A 61 -22.84 2.37 -0.98
N GLY A 62 -23.20 3.44 -1.68
CA GLY A 62 -23.15 4.82 -1.17
C GLY A 62 -21.78 5.48 -1.30
N TRP A 63 -20.82 4.82 -1.96
CA TRP A 63 -19.52 5.37 -2.32
C TRP A 63 -19.36 5.32 -3.83
N ASP A 64 -18.81 6.37 -4.40
CA ASP A 64 -18.62 6.51 -5.84
C ASP A 64 -17.16 6.81 -6.17
N LEU A 65 -16.70 6.32 -7.33
CA LEU A 65 -15.42 6.72 -7.90
C LEU A 65 -15.60 8.10 -8.54
N VAL A 66 -14.88 9.10 -8.02
CA VAL A 66 -14.86 10.44 -8.61
C VAL A 66 -13.72 10.52 -9.63
N PRO A 67 -13.97 10.99 -10.86
CA PRO A 67 -12.94 11.22 -11.87
C PRO A 67 -11.90 12.27 -11.47
#